data_AF-A0AAN1CX05-F1
#
_entry.id   AF-A0AAN1CX05-F1
#
_cell.length_a   1.000
_cell.length_b   1.000
_cell.length_c   1.000
_cell.angle_alpha   90.00
_cell.angle_beta   90.00
_cell.angle_gamma   90.00
#
_symmetry.space_group_name_H-M   'P 1'
#
loop_
_entity.id
_entity.type
_entity.pdbx_description
1 polymer ?
#
loop_
_entity_poly.entity_id
_entity_poly.type
_entity_poly.pdbx_seq_one_letter_code
_entity_poly.pdbx_strand_id
1 'polypeptide(L)'
;MAETYIETMNHDVTQLEQLLLMGATSTQDALAILHKIKGSTAQLGLRTINQSAIYTEKLGKLASPDYPVALSSLMKEVKQSIVDVKNWKAYNARKANSPKVYCY
;
A
#
# COMPACT_ATOMS: atom_id res chain seq x y z
N MET A 1 -12.63 7.55 4.88
CA MET A 1 -11.16 7.69 4.74
C MET A 1 -10.43 6.35 4.84
N ALA A 2 -10.56 5.59 5.95
CA ALA A 2 -9.87 4.30 6.10
C ALA A 2 -10.36 3.19 5.13
N GLU A 3 -11.66 3.14 4.80
CA GLU A 3 -12.20 2.18 3.81
C GLU A 3 -11.70 2.46 2.40
N THR A 4 -11.81 3.71 1.97
CA THR A 4 -11.28 4.18 0.69
C THR A 4 -9.79 3.85 0.53
N TYR A 5 -8.99 4.02 1.60
CA TYR A 5 -7.59 3.62 1.61
C TYR A 5 -7.41 2.10 1.40
N ILE A 6 -8.13 1.28 2.18
CA ILE A 6 -8.06 -0.18 2.10
C ILE A 6 -8.44 -0.66 0.70
N GLU A 7 -9.52 -0.14 0.13
CA GLU A 7 -10.00 -0.52 -1.20
C GLU A 7 -9.00 -0.11 -2.29
N THR A 8 -8.56 1.14 -2.27
CA THR A 8 -7.62 1.68 -3.28
C THR A 8 -6.30 0.92 -3.24
N MET A 9 -5.70 0.73 -2.06
CA MET A 9 -4.42 0.04 -1.93
C MET A 9 -4.52 -1.45 -2.25
N ASN A 10 -5.63 -2.13 -1.91
CA ASN A 10 -5.82 -3.53 -2.33
C ASN A 10 -5.92 -3.64 -3.85
N HIS A 11 -6.68 -2.73 -4.48
CA HIS A 11 -6.84 -2.71 -5.92
C HIS A 11 -5.49 -2.50 -6.63
N ASP A 12 -4.76 -1.45 -6.23
CA ASP A 12 -3.47 -1.10 -6.82
C ASP A 12 -2.44 -2.25 -6.63
N VAL A 13 -2.39 -2.90 -5.45
CA VAL A 13 -1.51 -4.07 -5.24
C VAL A 13 -1.93 -5.27 -6.08
N THR A 14 -3.23 -5.56 -6.20
CA THR A 14 -3.72 -6.69 -7.00
C THR A 14 -3.35 -6.53 -8.47
N GLN A 15 -3.44 -5.31 -9.01
CA GLN A 15 -3.01 -5.01 -10.37
C GLN A 15 -1.50 -5.21 -10.55
N LEU A 16 -0.67 -4.75 -9.60
CA LEU A 16 0.77 -4.98 -9.65
C LEU A 16 1.14 -6.48 -9.61
N GLU A 17 0.42 -7.28 -8.83
CA GLU A 17 0.62 -8.74 -8.79
C GLU A 17 0.28 -9.40 -10.12
N GLN A 18 -0.82 -9.00 -10.76
CA GLN A 18 -1.20 -9.50 -12.08
C GLN A 18 -0.14 -9.15 -13.14
N LEU A 19 0.34 -7.90 -13.15
CA LEU A 19 1.39 -7.46 -14.07
C LEU A 19 2.70 -8.23 -13.86
N LEU A 20 3.06 -8.51 -12.61
CA LEU A 20 4.22 -9.35 -12.26
C LEU A 20 4.08 -10.77 -12.78
N LEU A 21 2.91 -11.41 -12.59
CA LEU A 21 2.64 -12.77 -13.06
C LEU A 21 2.68 -12.88 -14.57
N MET A 22 2.30 -11.83 -15.29
CA MET A 22 2.36 -11.76 -16.76
C MET A 22 3.77 -11.52 -17.30
N GLY A 23 4.80 -11.43 -16.44
CA GLY A 23 6.18 -11.13 -16.85
C GLY A 23 6.39 -9.66 -17.27
N ALA A 24 5.37 -8.82 -17.08
CA ALA A 24 5.30 -7.43 -17.50
C ALA A 24 5.91 -6.48 -16.46
N THR A 25 7.10 -6.82 -15.94
CA THR A 25 7.73 -6.06 -14.85
C THR A 25 8.07 -4.62 -15.26
N SER A 26 8.39 -4.35 -16.53
CA SER A 26 8.74 -3.01 -17.01
C SER A 26 7.64 -2.31 -17.81
N THR A 27 6.36 -2.65 -17.64
CA THR A 27 5.29 -1.95 -18.39
C THR A 27 5.02 -0.56 -17.83
N GLN A 28 4.62 0.35 -18.72
CA GLN A 28 4.17 1.69 -18.34
C GLN A 28 3.01 1.65 -17.33
N ASP A 29 2.19 0.61 -17.38
CA ASP A 29 1.07 0.39 -16.45
C ASP A 29 1.55 0.18 -15.01
N ALA A 30 2.60 -0.63 -14.80
CA ALA A 30 3.16 -0.83 -13.47
C ALA A 30 3.75 0.48 -12.91
N LEU A 31 4.41 1.27 -13.75
CA LEU A 31 4.94 2.58 -13.38
C LEU A 31 3.83 3.57 -13.04
N ALA A 32 2.71 3.56 -13.76
CA ALA A 32 1.56 4.41 -13.47
C ALA A 32 0.96 4.09 -12.10
N ILE A 33 0.81 2.80 -11.76
CA ILE A 33 0.32 2.37 -10.45
C ILE A 33 1.31 2.76 -9.35
N LEU A 34 2.61 2.55 -9.54
CA LEU A 34 3.64 2.98 -8.59
C LEU A 34 3.61 4.50 -8.34
N HIS A 35 3.41 5.29 -9.40
CA HIS A 35 3.28 6.74 -9.29
C HIS A 35 2.08 7.14 -8.43
N LYS A 36 0.96 6.45 -8.59
CA LYS A 36 -0.27 6.66 -7.81
C LYS A 36 -0.11 6.25 -6.35
N ILE A 37 0.55 5.12 -6.06
CA ILE A 37 0.88 4.68 -4.70
C ILE A 37 1.80 5.70 -4.03
N LYS A 38 2.84 6.18 -4.72
CA LYS A 38 3.72 7.24 -4.25
C LYS A 38 2.94 8.50 -3.87
N GLY A 39 2.06 8.99 -4.74
CA GLY A 39 1.24 10.17 -4.47
C GLY A 39 0.32 9.99 -3.24
N SER A 40 -0.39 8.87 -3.20
CA SER A 40 -1.33 8.54 -2.11
C SER A 40 -0.62 8.39 -0.76
N THR A 41 0.53 7.71 -0.73
CA THR A 41 1.31 7.51 0.51
C THR A 41 1.94 8.79 1.02
N ALA A 42 2.34 9.72 0.14
CA ALA A 42 2.80 11.05 0.53
C ALA A 42 1.68 11.86 1.20
N GLN A 43 0.48 11.88 0.61
CA GLN A 43 -0.68 12.60 1.15
C GLN A 43 -1.11 12.08 2.52
N LEU A 44 -0.99 10.77 2.75
CA LEU A 44 -1.36 10.12 4.01
C LEU A 44 -0.25 10.11 5.06
N GLY A 45 0.94 10.66 4.75
CA GLY A 45 2.07 10.67 5.67
C GLY A 45 2.73 9.30 5.91
N LEU A 46 2.50 8.32 5.04
CA LEU A 46 3.07 6.97 5.13
C LEU A 46 4.52 6.95 4.62
N ARG A 47 5.41 7.63 5.36
CA ARG A 47 6.79 7.96 4.91
C ARG A 47 7.59 6.76 4.43
N THR A 48 7.57 5.65 5.15
CA THR A 48 8.34 4.44 4.79
C THR A 48 7.87 3.87 3.45
N ILE A 49 6.56 3.67 3.29
CA ILE A 49 5.98 3.14 2.04
C ILE A 49 6.20 4.12 0.89
N ASN A 50 6.12 5.43 1.15
CA ASN A 50 6.40 6.45 0.15
C ASN A 50 7.84 6.37 -0.37
N GLN A 51 8.83 6.22 0.53
CA GLN A 51 10.23 6.05 0.15
C GLN A 51 10.45 4.77 -0.66
N SER A 52 9.86 3.65 -0.22
CA SER A 52 9.87 2.38 -0.97
C SER A 52 9.25 2.55 -2.36
N ALA A 53 8.13 3.27 -2.48
CA ALA A 53 7.48 3.52 -3.77
C ALA A 53 8.35 4.39 -4.71
N ILE A 54 9.01 5.43 -4.19
CA ILE A 54 9.96 6.26 -4.96
C ILE A 54 11.13 5.41 -5.45
N TYR A 55 11.70 4.59 -4.56
CA TYR A 55 12.83 3.72 -4.89
C TYR A 55 12.45 2.69 -5.97
N THR A 56 11.32 2.01 -5.81
CA THR A 56 10.82 1.02 -6.78
C THR A 56 10.48 1.68 -8.13
N GLU A 57 9.82 2.85 -8.14
CA GLU A 57 9.54 3.60 -9.38
C GLU A 57 10.84 3.98 -10.11
N LYS A 58 11.88 4.39 -9.37
CA LYS A 58 13.20 4.70 -9.93
C LYS A 58 13.85 3.48 -10.57
N LEU A 59 13.84 2.33 -9.88
CA LEU A 59 14.40 1.08 -10.43
C LEU A 59 13.67 0.63 -11.70
N GLY A 60 12.34 0.78 -11.74
CA GLY A 60 11.54 0.44 -12.91
C GLY A 60 11.84 1.32 -14.12
N LYS A 61 12.00 2.63 -13.90
CA LYS A 61 12.42 3.57 -14.96
C LYS A 61 13.82 3.30 -15.51
N LEU A 62 14.70 2.73 -14.69
CA LEU A 62 16.06 2.36 -15.08
C LEU A 62 16.15 0.93 -15.66
N ALA A 63 15.03 0.21 -15.75
CA ALA A 63 15.00 -1.21 -16.11
C ALA A 63 16.00 -2.05 -15.29
N SER A 64 16.16 -1.72 -14.01
CA SER A 64 17.12 -2.40 -13.13
C SER A 64 16.70 -3.86 -12.88
N PRO A 65 17.64 -4.82 -12.86
CA PRO A 65 17.34 -6.20 -12.48
C PRO A 65 16.82 -6.33 -11.04
N ASP A 66 17.07 -5.34 -10.18
CA ASP A 66 16.58 -5.33 -8.79
C ASP A 66 15.10 -4.92 -8.68
N TYR A 67 14.51 -4.40 -9.77
CA TYR A 67 13.14 -3.90 -9.77
C TYR A 67 12.10 -4.93 -9.30
N PRO A 68 12.09 -6.20 -9.76
CA PRO A 68 11.08 -7.17 -9.33
C PRO A 68 11.16 -7.44 -7.83
N VAL A 69 12.37 -7.45 -7.26
CA VAL A 69 12.60 -7.64 -5.81
C VAL A 69 12.06 -6.44 -5.04
N ALA A 70 12.39 -5.21 -5.46
CA ALA A 70 11.90 -3.99 -4.83
C ALA A 70 10.37 -3.86 -4.93
N LEU A 71 9.79 -4.25 -6.07
CA LEU A 71 8.34 -4.27 -6.27
C LEU A 71 7.66 -5.27 -5.35
N SER A 72 8.20 -6.49 -5.21
CA SER A 72 7.69 -7.49 -4.28
C SER A 72 7.72 -7.00 -2.83
N SER A 73 8.82 -6.37 -2.41
CA SER A 73 8.95 -5.79 -1.07
C SER A 73 7.95 -4.67 -0.81
N LEU A 74 7.79 -3.74 -1.76
CA LEU A 74 6.79 -2.67 -1.66
C LEU A 74 5.37 -3.24 -1.53
N MET A 75 5.00 -4.23 -2.34
CA MET A 75 3.67 -4.85 -2.23
C MET A 75 3.44 -5.49 -0.87
N LYS A 76 4.46 -6.12 -0.27
CA LYS A 76 4.37 -6.68 1.09
C LYS A 76 4.15 -5.58 2.14
N GLU A 77 4.88 -4.47 2.03
CA GLU A 77 4.71 -3.31 2.93
C GLU A 77 3.30 -2.72 2.85
N VAL A 78 2.77 -2.54 1.62
CA VAL A 78 1.40 -2.04 1.42
C VAL A 78 0.37 -3.01 1.98
N LYS A 79 0.53 -4.33 1.74
CA LYS A 79 -0.35 -5.36 2.31
C LYS A 79 -0.35 -5.34 3.83
N GLN A 80 0.82 -5.21 4.45
CA GLN A 80 0.92 -5.11 5.91
C GLN A 80 0.20 -3.85 6.42
N SER A 81 0.41 -2.70 5.77
CA SER A 81 -0.27 -1.46 6.13
C SER A 81 -1.80 -1.56 6.03
N ILE A 82 -2.33 -2.29 5.04
CA ILE A 82 -3.76 -2.58 4.93
C ILE A 82 -4.25 -3.40 6.14
N VAL A 83 -3.49 -4.42 6.55
CA VAL A 83 -3.81 -5.24 7.74
C VAL A 83 -3.81 -4.36 9.00
N ASP A 84 -2.82 -3.48 9.15
CA ASP A 84 -2.71 -2.60 10.31
C ASP A 84 -3.90 -1.64 10.40
N VAL A 85 -4.33 -1.04 9.28
CA VAL A 85 -5.52 -0.18 9.25
C VAL A 85 -6.80 -0.98 9.54
N LYS A 86 -6.94 -2.20 9.02
CA LYS A 86 -8.08 -3.08 9.36
C LYS A 86 -8.12 -3.39 10.86
N ASN A 87 -6.98 -3.72 11.46
CA ASN A 87 -6.87 -4.00 12.89
C ASN A 87 -7.19 -2.76 13.74
N TRP A 88 -6.67 -1.59 13.36
CA TRP A 88 -7.00 -0.32 14.01
C TRP A 88 -8.50 -0.02 13.94
N LYS A 89 -9.16 -0.22 12.78
CA LYS A 89 -10.62 -0.05 12.67
C LYS A 89 -11.37 -0.99 13.61
N ALA A 90 -11.02 -2.28 13.61
CA ALA A 90 -11.67 -3.28 14.45
C ALA A 90 -11.52 -2.96 15.94
N TYR A 91 -10.33 -2.53 16.36
CA TYR A 91 -10.06 -2.10 17.73
C TYR A 91 -10.93 -0.90 18.13
N ASN A 92 -11.00 0.14 17.30
CA ASN A 92 -11.79 1.33 17.61
C ASN A 92 -13.31 1.06 17.64
N ALA A 93 -13.81 0.16 16.78
CA ALA A 93 -15.21 -0.26 16.82
C ALA A 93 -15.56 -0.95 18.16
N ARG A 94 -14.67 -1.82 18.67
CA ARG A 94 -14.84 -2.47 19.98
C ARG A 94 -14.77 -1.47 21.13
N LYS A 95 -13.85 -0.50 21.06
CA LYS A 95 -13.72 0.57 22.07
C LYS A 95 -14.97 1.45 22.11
N ALA A 96 -15.55 1.79 20.96
CA ALA A 96 -16.78 2.58 20.89
C ALA A 96 -17.99 1.85 21.51
N ASN A 97 -18.03 0.52 21.41
CA ASN A 97 -19.10 -0.32 21.96
C ASN A 97 -18.86 -0.76 23.41
N SER A 98 -17.79 -0.30 24.06
CA SER A 98 -17.53 -0.63 25.46
C SER A 98 -18.41 0.26 26.37
N PRO A 99 -19.18 -0.33 27.32
CA PRO A 99 -20.02 0.46 28.21
C PRO A 99 -19.17 1.44 29.03
N LYS A 100 -19.52 2.73 28.97
CA LYS A 100 -18.93 3.74 29.85
C LYS A 100 -19.41 3.45 31.26
N VAL A 101 -18.52 2.92 32.10
CA VAL A 101 -18.77 2.81 33.54
C VAL A 101 -18.71 4.23 34.10
N TYR A 102 -19.88 4.86 34.25
CA TYR A 102 -20.00 6.06 35.07
C TYR A 102 -20.11 5.59 36.52
N CYS A 103 -19.04 5.79 37.30
CA CYS A 103 -19.16 5.74 38.75
C CYS A 103 -19.97 6.96 39.20
N TYR A 104 -21.13 6.72 39.79
CA TYR A 104 -21.92 7.71 40.54
C TYR A 104 -21.49 7.74 41.99
#